data_AF-A0A924DWN9-F1
#
_entry.id   AF-A0A924DWN9-F1
#
_cell.length_a   1.000
_cell.length_b   1.000
_cell.length_c   1.000
_cell.angle_alpha   90.00
_cell.angle_beta   90.00
_cell.angle_gamma   90.00
#
_symmetry.space_group_name_H-M   'P 1'
#
loop_
_entity.id
_entity.type
_entity.pdbx_description
1 polymer ?
#
loop_
_entity_poly.entity_id
_entity_poly.type
_entity_poly.pdbx_seq_one_letter_code
_entity_poly.pdbx_strand_id
1 'polypeptide(L)'
;MARFLHLADVHLGSHQYQNAERNLDFFRSFWAVVDKHAVPGAVDFVVLAGDLFDKRSIDAPTLGQATAVLKRLEKLGIPVFCVEGNHDRAYYGEGSSWLEYLNGLGLLRLLRNEIADDGTIVLQPWQTGQKPGGYQDFGDIRIIGSRYYGASTAKAIAPMAEAIKALPPAPFTLLVWHMGLEGYISSLAGGVSVTQLEPLRQCTDYLALGHVHTRYDVEDWLYNPGPLEPTNITEAALPHGALMVDVTSSGHVVTPLEDYPRRAFCRLTFELTPYDSPAEMQAAFPGFLARHLGQAFALAPIVEVSLTGTCRFSRSALDVDWIRQMVVATCAPLVVLLRNTSSNSSLAIAPDAHGSMARHELERLILQDCFAQDARYRPTADQCGHLLLDLKNRLENGEKPLSLLNYLKEAVPMALKPAEQIVVSGDATALAPSDIVPAAEMGVDPGAVVEVPVLTVSPAPDVAPPQPATPLGRVDGSVANVQPSVVPAPNDRGPVMVDDADDEIPSWSTLPIVVAVAAVAPESIDATMIGTSQPAETDPLATKHAPSPAPAPDEVFAGQLSLFG
;
A
#
# COMPACT_ATOMS: atom_id res chain seq x y z
N MET A 1 29.92 -5.00 28.21
CA MET A 1 29.71 -5.23 26.76
C MET A 1 28.61 -4.31 26.30
N ALA A 2 28.53 -4.07 24.99
CA ALA A 2 27.77 -2.95 24.47
C ALA A 2 26.30 -3.30 24.27
N ARG A 3 25.45 -2.27 24.29
CA ARG A 3 24.09 -2.30 23.81
C ARG A 3 23.91 -1.33 22.65
N PHE A 4 23.21 -1.73 21.61
CA PHE A 4 22.92 -0.84 20.49
C PHE A 4 21.48 -0.94 20.01
N LEU A 5 21.03 0.13 19.37
CA LEU A 5 19.73 0.19 18.71
C LEU A 5 19.91 -0.02 17.21
N HIS A 6 19.23 -1.01 16.65
CA HIS A 6 19.21 -1.29 15.21
C HIS A 6 17.89 -0.84 14.59
N LEU A 7 18.00 0.12 13.67
CA LEU A 7 16.93 0.70 12.87
C LEU A 7 17.25 0.52 11.38
N ALA A 8 16.22 0.43 10.55
CA ALA A 8 16.33 0.43 9.10
C ALA A 8 15.08 1.09 8.48
N ASP A 9 15.15 1.47 7.21
CA ASP A 9 13.99 1.83 6.41
C ASP A 9 13.12 2.91 7.07
N VAL A 10 13.78 4.01 7.51
CA VAL A 10 13.12 5.12 8.20
C VAL A 10 12.27 5.94 7.24
N HIS A 11 12.68 6.05 5.96
CA HIS A 11 11.92 6.68 4.88
C HIS A 11 11.43 8.11 5.21
N LEU A 12 12.30 8.94 5.78
CA LEU A 12 11.99 10.36 5.97
C LEU A 12 11.70 11.02 4.62
N GLY A 13 10.68 11.88 4.56
CA GLY A 13 10.23 12.47 3.30
C GLY A 13 9.11 11.70 2.60
N SER A 14 8.66 10.56 3.13
CA SER A 14 7.57 9.80 2.51
C SER A 14 6.25 10.58 2.52
N HIS A 15 5.61 10.73 1.35
CA HIS A 15 4.36 11.48 1.16
C HIS A 15 3.21 10.57 0.74
N GLN A 16 2.93 9.56 1.56
CA GLN A 16 1.84 8.63 1.30
C GLN A 16 0.48 9.34 1.25
N TYR A 17 -0.35 8.91 0.29
CA TYR A 17 -1.71 9.42 0.09
C TYR A 17 -1.78 10.94 -0.09
N GLN A 18 -0.67 11.57 -0.51
CA GLN A 18 -0.53 13.03 -0.65
C GLN A 18 -0.90 13.78 0.64
N ASN A 19 -0.64 13.16 1.80
CA ASN A 19 -1.03 13.70 3.10
C ASN A 19 0.20 14.15 3.90
N ALA A 20 0.24 15.42 4.29
CA ALA A 20 1.37 16.00 5.04
C ALA A 20 1.50 15.41 6.46
N GLU A 21 0.41 15.02 7.12
CA GLU A 21 0.50 14.36 8.43
C GLU A 21 1.14 12.98 8.33
N ARG A 22 1.00 12.29 7.19
CA ARG A 22 1.70 11.01 6.96
C ARG A 22 3.20 11.18 6.88
N ASN A 23 3.68 12.24 6.22
CA ASN A 23 5.11 12.56 6.23
C ASN A 23 5.64 12.76 7.66
N LEU A 24 4.87 13.46 8.51
CA LEU A 24 5.24 13.67 9.90
C LEU A 24 5.24 12.38 10.74
N ASP A 25 4.50 11.34 10.36
CA ASP A 25 4.49 10.10 11.13
C ASP A 25 5.85 9.38 11.05
N PHE A 26 6.50 9.34 9.89
CA PHE A 26 7.86 8.78 9.77
C PHE A 26 8.85 9.50 10.69
N PHE A 27 8.79 10.84 10.72
CA PHE A 27 9.58 11.64 11.65
C PHE A 27 9.22 11.39 13.12
N ARG A 28 7.93 11.39 13.47
CA ARG A 28 7.45 11.18 14.85
C ARG A 28 7.86 9.81 15.37
N SER A 29 7.73 8.76 14.55
CA SER A 29 8.16 7.40 14.90
C SER A 29 9.67 7.35 15.12
N PHE A 30 10.48 7.95 14.24
CA PHE A 30 11.93 8.00 14.42
C PHE A 30 12.35 8.79 15.65
N TRP A 31 11.78 9.98 15.85
CA TRP A 31 12.03 10.81 17.02
C TRP A 31 11.65 10.08 18.31
N ALA A 32 10.47 9.46 18.37
CA ALA A 32 9.99 8.81 19.57
C ALA A 32 10.81 7.58 19.96
N VAL A 33 11.24 6.76 18.97
CA VAL A 33 12.14 5.64 19.24
C VAL A 33 13.48 6.12 19.78
N VAL A 34 14.07 7.14 19.16
CA VAL A 34 15.34 7.73 19.62
C VAL A 34 15.20 8.35 21.01
N ASP A 35 14.19 9.18 21.24
CA ASP A 35 14.02 9.89 22.50
C ASP A 35 13.72 8.95 23.67
N LYS A 36 13.02 7.84 23.40
CA LYS A 36 12.67 6.85 24.41
C LYS A 36 13.80 5.87 24.71
N HIS A 37 14.49 5.37 23.67
CA HIS A 37 15.39 4.22 23.80
C HIS A 37 16.87 4.56 23.61
N ALA A 38 17.19 5.61 22.85
CA ALA A 38 18.55 6.07 22.65
C ALA A 38 18.91 7.19 23.66
N VAL A 39 18.85 6.84 24.95
CA VAL A 39 19.25 7.73 26.04
C VAL A 39 20.60 7.29 26.64
N PRO A 40 21.40 8.20 27.23
CA PRO A 40 22.70 7.84 27.79
C PRO A 40 22.60 6.73 28.83
N GLY A 41 23.44 5.69 28.68
CA GLY A 41 23.44 4.51 29.54
C GLY A 41 22.38 3.45 29.19
N ALA A 42 21.42 3.77 28.32
CA ALA A 42 20.52 2.76 27.76
C ALA A 42 21.16 2.09 26.54
N VAL A 43 21.80 2.85 25.66
CA VAL A 43 22.54 2.34 24.49
C VAL A 43 23.90 3.03 24.35
N ASP A 44 24.86 2.31 23.77
CA ASP A 44 26.19 2.80 23.45
C ASP A 44 26.27 3.43 22.06
N PHE A 45 25.48 2.95 21.11
CA PHE A 45 25.39 3.49 19.74
C PHE A 45 24.08 3.11 19.05
N VAL A 46 23.82 3.77 17.91
CA VAL A 46 22.70 3.46 17.00
C VAL A 46 23.26 2.97 15.67
N VAL A 47 22.61 1.97 15.08
CA VAL A 47 22.83 1.51 13.70
C VAL A 47 21.62 1.85 12.84
N LEU A 48 21.86 2.50 11.71
CA LEU A 48 20.90 2.77 10.64
C LEU A 48 21.28 1.92 9.42
N ALA A 49 20.58 0.81 9.19
CA ALA A 49 20.86 -0.15 8.13
C ALA A 49 20.29 0.28 6.75
N GLY A 50 20.38 1.58 6.44
CA GLY A 50 19.97 2.18 5.16
C GLY A 50 18.51 2.63 5.09
N ASP A 51 18.22 3.32 3.99
CA ASP A 51 16.98 4.02 3.66
C ASP A 51 16.53 4.96 4.79
N LEU A 52 17.42 5.89 5.16
CA LEU A 52 17.06 6.99 6.06
C LEU A 52 16.03 7.91 5.37
N PHE A 53 16.16 8.09 4.06
CA PHE A 53 15.28 8.92 3.25
C PHE A 53 14.42 8.09 2.30
N ASP A 54 13.19 8.53 2.05
CA ASP A 54 12.25 7.92 1.09
C ASP A 54 12.67 8.13 -0.36
N LYS A 55 13.50 9.16 -0.63
CA LYS A 55 13.96 9.52 -1.98
C LYS A 55 15.36 10.09 -1.95
N ARG A 56 16.04 9.98 -3.09
CA ARG A 56 17.37 10.57 -3.32
C ARG A 56 17.33 12.10 -3.32
N SER A 57 16.28 12.67 -3.90
CA SER A 57 16.00 14.10 -3.84
C SER A 57 15.11 14.38 -2.64
N ILE A 58 15.65 15.10 -1.66
CA ILE A 58 14.92 15.47 -0.43
C ILE A 58 14.67 16.97 -0.41
N ASP A 59 13.56 17.36 0.22
CA ASP A 59 13.25 18.77 0.47
C ASP A 59 13.89 19.26 1.79
N ALA A 60 13.90 20.58 1.99
CA ALA A 60 14.49 21.19 3.18
C ALA A 60 13.82 20.72 4.51
N PRO A 61 12.48 20.57 4.58
CA PRO A 61 11.83 19.98 5.75
C PRO A 61 12.33 18.57 6.09
N THR A 62 12.48 17.69 5.11
CA THR A 62 12.98 16.32 5.31
C THR A 62 14.42 16.31 5.83
N LEU A 63 15.30 17.14 5.26
CA LEU A 63 16.65 17.31 5.79
C LEU A 63 16.65 17.86 7.23
N GLY A 64 15.74 18.80 7.52
CA GLY A 64 15.53 19.35 8.86
C GLY A 64 15.11 18.30 9.88
N GLN A 65 14.19 17.41 9.50
CA GLN A 65 13.75 16.27 10.33
C GLN A 65 14.91 15.33 10.66
N ALA A 66 15.67 14.88 9.66
CA ALA A 66 16.84 14.03 9.86
C ALA A 66 17.88 14.69 10.76
N THR A 67 18.20 15.96 10.47
CA THR A 67 19.17 16.75 11.25
C THR A 67 18.72 16.92 12.69
N ALA A 68 17.43 17.10 12.96
CA ALA A 68 16.92 17.25 14.32
C ALA A 68 17.14 15.98 15.16
N VAL A 69 16.83 14.81 14.62
CA VAL A 69 17.03 13.52 15.32
C VAL A 69 18.52 13.23 15.51
N LEU A 70 19.34 13.43 14.48
CA LEU A 70 20.78 13.16 14.59
C LEU A 70 21.48 14.14 15.56
N LYS A 71 21.09 15.42 15.57
CA LYS A 71 21.59 16.39 16.58
C LYS A 71 21.15 16.03 18.00
N ARG A 72 20.00 15.39 18.17
CA ARG A 72 19.57 14.87 19.49
C ARG A 72 20.55 13.80 19.96
N LEU A 73 20.87 12.83 19.11
CA LEU A 73 21.84 11.75 19.41
C LEU A 73 23.25 12.29 19.66
N GLU A 74 23.72 13.22 18.83
CA GLU A 74 24.99 13.92 19.00
C GLU A 74 25.07 14.60 20.38
N LYS A 75 24.04 15.37 20.78
CA LYS A 75 23.97 16.02 22.09
C LYS A 75 23.98 15.04 23.26
N LEU A 76 23.45 13.84 23.06
CA LEU A 76 23.47 12.75 24.04
C LEU A 76 24.80 11.98 24.04
N GLY A 77 25.72 12.28 23.12
CA GLY A 77 27.00 11.58 22.98
C GLY A 77 26.87 10.17 22.39
N ILE A 78 25.75 9.86 21.72
CA ILE A 78 25.47 8.53 21.16
C ILE A 78 25.83 8.55 19.68
N PRO A 79 26.89 7.85 19.25
CA PRO A 79 27.27 7.80 17.85
C PRO A 79 26.27 6.99 17.02
N VAL A 80 26.09 7.43 15.77
CA VAL A 80 25.23 6.77 14.79
C VAL A 80 26.10 6.19 13.69
N PHE A 81 26.04 4.89 13.48
CA PHE A 81 26.66 4.19 12.36
C PHE A 81 25.60 3.95 11.30
N CYS A 82 25.90 4.30 10.05
CA CYS A 82 24.90 4.27 8.99
C CYS A 82 25.51 3.72 7.70
N VAL A 83 24.73 2.95 6.94
CA VAL A 83 25.03 2.58 5.55
C VAL A 83 23.99 3.18 4.62
N GLU A 84 24.32 3.32 3.34
CA GLU A 84 23.36 3.80 2.34
C GLU A 84 22.42 2.66 1.89
N GLY A 85 21.11 2.93 1.83
CA GLY A 85 20.14 2.07 1.15
C GLY A 85 19.98 2.42 -0.34
N ASN A 86 18.96 1.88 -1.00
CA ASN A 86 18.71 2.21 -2.41
C ASN A 86 18.16 3.62 -2.64
N HIS A 87 17.51 4.20 -1.64
CA HIS A 87 16.95 5.54 -1.69
C HIS A 87 17.94 6.63 -1.26
N ASP A 88 18.98 6.28 -0.49
CA ASP A 88 19.94 7.26 0.02
C ASP A 88 21.06 7.63 -0.97
N ARG A 89 21.24 6.85 -2.04
CA ARG A 89 22.36 7.04 -2.98
C ARG A 89 22.25 8.36 -3.75
N ALA A 90 23.39 9.01 -3.97
CA ALA A 90 23.47 10.13 -4.92
C ALA A 90 23.00 9.69 -6.33
N TYR A 91 22.47 10.64 -7.12
CA TYR A 91 22.25 10.37 -8.54
C TYR A 91 23.59 10.16 -9.25
N TYR A 92 23.57 9.45 -10.37
CA TYR A 92 24.78 9.24 -11.15
C TYR A 92 25.34 10.59 -11.62
N GLY A 93 26.63 10.84 -11.36
CA GLY A 93 27.27 12.11 -11.67
C GLY A 93 27.13 13.19 -10.60
N GLU A 94 26.27 13.00 -9.60
CA GLU A 94 26.28 13.82 -8.40
C GLU A 94 27.36 13.31 -7.44
N GLY A 95 28.19 14.23 -6.93
CA GLY A 95 29.40 13.87 -6.20
C GLY A 95 29.15 13.22 -4.83
N SER A 96 28.12 13.65 -4.10
CA SER A 96 27.87 13.24 -2.71
C SER A 96 26.40 13.02 -2.42
N SER A 97 26.10 11.99 -1.63
CA SER A 97 24.76 11.73 -1.12
C SER A 97 24.41 12.61 0.09
N TRP A 98 23.14 12.64 0.47
CA TRP A 98 22.71 13.32 1.70
C TRP A 98 23.31 12.68 2.96
N LEU A 99 23.58 11.38 2.95
CA LEU A 99 24.29 10.72 4.04
C LEU A 99 25.77 11.13 4.11
N GLU A 100 26.43 11.35 2.97
CA GLU A 100 27.78 11.94 2.96
C GLU A 100 27.78 13.38 3.50
N TYR A 101 26.77 14.17 3.16
CA TYR A 101 26.60 15.52 3.71
C TYR A 101 26.45 15.48 5.24
N LEU A 102 25.57 14.61 5.78
CA LEU A 102 25.37 14.44 7.22
C LEU A 102 26.61 13.89 7.94
N ASN A 103 27.37 12.99 7.29
CA ASN A 103 28.67 12.54 7.76
C ASN A 103 29.68 13.68 7.83
N GLY A 104 29.71 14.57 6.82
CA GLY A 104 30.56 15.76 6.79
C GLY A 104 30.23 16.76 7.91
N LEU A 105 28.98 16.80 8.37
CA LEU A 105 28.58 17.55 9.56
C LEU A 105 28.94 16.87 10.89
N GLY A 106 29.42 15.62 10.86
CA GLY A 106 29.73 14.83 12.05
C GLY A 106 28.50 14.25 12.76
N LEU A 107 27.32 14.32 12.14
CA LEU A 107 26.05 13.89 12.75
C LEU A 107 25.85 12.36 12.70
N LEU A 108 26.53 11.70 11.77
CA LEU A 108 26.58 10.24 11.66
C LEU A 108 27.96 9.80 11.15
N ARG A 109 28.24 8.51 11.26
CA ARG A 109 29.43 7.84 10.73
C ARG A 109 28.99 6.95 9.58
N LEU A 110 29.17 7.47 8.36
CA LEU A 110 28.81 6.72 7.16
C LEU A 110 29.85 5.64 6.91
N LEU A 111 29.41 4.38 6.97
CA LEU A 111 30.23 3.21 6.69
C LEU A 111 29.94 2.70 5.28
N ARG A 112 31.01 2.53 4.49
CA ARG A 112 30.93 2.10 3.11
C ARG A 112 32.25 1.52 2.67
N ASN A 113 32.23 0.27 2.21
CA ASN A 113 33.40 -0.35 1.61
C ASN A 113 33.75 0.28 0.25
N GLU A 114 35.04 0.23 -0.09
CA GLU A 114 35.52 0.59 -1.42
C GLU A 114 35.60 -0.64 -2.32
N ILE A 115 35.67 -0.40 -3.63
CA ILE A 115 35.96 -1.41 -4.65
C ILE A 115 37.21 -0.95 -5.37
N ALA A 116 38.28 -1.73 -5.29
CA ALA A 116 39.53 -1.47 -6.01
C ALA A 116 39.35 -1.69 -7.52
N ASP A 117 40.32 -1.23 -8.33
CA ASP A 117 40.26 -1.33 -9.79
C ASP A 117 40.16 -2.79 -10.31
N ASP A 118 40.66 -3.75 -9.53
CA ASP A 118 40.59 -5.18 -9.81
C ASP A 118 39.27 -5.83 -9.34
N GLY A 119 38.35 -5.04 -8.78
CA GLY A 119 37.06 -5.49 -8.27
C GLY A 119 37.08 -5.98 -6.81
N THR A 120 38.24 -5.95 -6.15
CA THR A 120 38.36 -6.40 -4.75
C THR A 120 37.66 -5.44 -3.80
N ILE A 121 36.92 -5.98 -2.82
CA ILE A 121 36.32 -5.18 -1.74
C ILE A 121 37.39 -4.79 -0.73
N VAL A 122 37.47 -3.49 -0.43
CA VAL A 122 38.44 -2.95 0.53
C VAL A 122 37.71 -2.30 1.71
N LEU A 123 38.06 -2.74 2.92
CA LEU A 123 37.52 -2.21 4.17
C LEU A 123 38.56 -1.29 4.83
N GLN A 124 38.52 -0.01 4.50
CA GLN A 124 39.36 1.01 5.17
C GLN A 124 38.75 1.39 6.52
N PRO A 125 39.56 1.70 7.56
CA PRO A 125 39.04 2.20 8.82
C PRO A 125 38.40 3.58 8.62
N TRP A 126 37.23 3.80 9.21
CA TRP A 126 36.55 5.09 9.25
C TRP A 126 37.34 6.07 10.13
N GLN A 127 37.51 7.29 9.64
CA GLN A 127 38.23 8.36 10.33
C GLN A 127 37.44 9.67 10.26
N THR A 128 37.41 10.41 11.37
CA THR A 128 36.74 11.71 11.44
C THR A 128 37.33 12.69 10.41
N GLY A 129 36.46 13.37 9.66
CA GLY A 129 36.86 14.36 8.67
C GLY A 129 37.40 13.80 7.35
N GLN A 130 37.34 12.48 7.15
CA GLN A 130 37.70 11.83 5.90
C GLN A 130 36.47 11.33 5.13
N LYS A 131 36.71 10.76 3.94
CA LYS A 131 35.71 10.00 3.19
C LYS A 131 35.14 8.87 4.07
N PRO A 132 33.92 8.38 3.76
CA PRO A 132 33.36 7.20 4.41
C PRO A 132 34.36 6.03 4.40
N GLY A 133 34.49 5.33 5.54
CA GLY A 133 35.33 4.15 5.68
C GLY A 133 34.50 2.87 5.72
N GLY A 134 35.11 1.71 5.46
CA GLY A 134 34.42 0.41 5.45
C GLY A 134 34.12 -0.16 6.83
N TYR A 135 34.87 0.21 7.88
CA TYR A 135 34.61 -0.26 9.24
C TYR A 135 35.09 0.69 10.33
N GLN A 136 34.61 0.51 11.56
CA GLN A 136 35.16 1.15 12.74
C GLN A 136 35.10 0.22 13.95
N ASP A 137 36.16 0.24 14.76
CA ASP A 137 36.18 -0.44 16.05
C ASP A 137 35.63 0.48 17.15
N PHE A 138 34.69 -0.03 17.94
CA PHE A 138 34.03 0.66 19.04
C PHE A 138 34.04 -0.24 20.29
N GLY A 139 35.04 -0.03 21.14
CA GLY A 139 35.31 -0.96 22.24
C GLY A 139 35.67 -2.33 21.70
N ASP A 140 34.96 -3.36 22.16
CA ASP A 140 35.14 -4.76 21.74
C ASP A 140 34.33 -5.13 20.48
N ILE A 141 33.62 -4.17 19.88
CA ILE A 141 32.79 -4.40 18.70
C ILE A 141 33.44 -3.78 17.47
N ARG A 142 33.61 -4.59 16.42
CA ARG A 142 33.89 -4.12 15.08
C ARG A 142 32.59 -3.93 14.31
N ILE A 143 32.38 -2.73 13.80
CA ILE A 143 31.19 -2.37 13.00
C ILE A 143 31.65 -2.17 11.56
N ILE A 144 31.18 -3.01 10.66
CA ILE A 144 31.50 -2.99 9.23
C ILE A 144 30.26 -2.56 8.46
N GLY A 145 30.42 -1.66 7.49
CA GLY A 145 29.32 -1.23 6.62
C GLY A 145 29.59 -1.54 5.16
N SER A 146 28.55 -2.03 4.49
CA SER A 146 28.57 -2.27 3.05
C SER A 146 27.91 -1.13 2.28
N ARG A 147 28.38 -0.91 1.05
CA ARG A 147 27.61 -0.12 0.07
C ARG A 147 26.38 -0.90 -0.42
N TYR A 148 25.38 -0.20 -0.95
CA TYR A 148 24.27 -0.85 -1.64
C TYR A 148 24.70 -1.40 -3.03
N TYR A 149 24.50 -2.70 -3.25
CA TYR A 149 24.89 -3.42 -4.49
C TYR A 149 23.72 -3.73 -5.43
N GLY A 150 22.47 -3.59 -4.98
CA GLY A 150 21.28 -3.97 -5.76
C GLY A 150 21.35 -5.40 -6.28
N ALA A 151 21.02 -5.62 -7.56
CA ALA A 151 21.03 -6.95 -8.18
C ALA A 151 22.40 -7.66 -8.17
N SER A 152 23.50 -6.95 -7.88
CA SER A 152 24.85 -7.54 -7.78
C SER A 152 25.20 -8.02 -6.37
N THR A 153 24.29 -7.91 -5.39
CA THR A 153 24.56 -8.28 -3.99
C THR A 153 25.09 -9.70 -3.86
N ALA A 154 24.47 -10.68 -4.52
CA ALA A 154 24.91 -12.07 -4.46
C ALA A 154 26.39 -12.27 -4.89
N LYS A 155 26.88 -11.46 -5.84
CA LYS A 155 28.28 -11.52 -6.31
C LYS A 155 29.27 -10.90 -5.31
N ALA A 156 28.79 -9.99 -4.46
CA ALA A 156 29.61 -9.28 -3.48
C ALA A 156 29.79 -10.04 -2.15
N ILE A 157 28.95 -11.05 -1.87
CA ILE A 157 28.96 -11.78 -0.59
C ILE A 157 30.31 -12.44 -0.31
N ALA A 158 30.80 -13.28 -1.22
CA ALA A 158 32.07 -13.97 -1.01
C ALA A 158 33.26 -12.99 -0.94
N PRO A 159 33.41 -11.99 -1.86
CA PRO A 159 34.42 -10.95 -1.71
C PRO A 159 34.34 -10.17 -0.40
N MET A 160 33.13 -9.88 0.11
CA MET A 160 32.95 -9.21 1.39
C MET A 160 33.44 -10.09 2.54
N ALA A 161 33.06 -11.37 2.55
CA ALA A 161 33.52 -12.32 3.57
C ALA A 161 35.05 -12.42 3.62
N GLU A 162 35.71 -12.47 2.45
CA GLU A 162 37.18 -12.49 2.37
C GLU A 162 37.80 -11.17 2.86
N ALA A 163 37.20 -10.03 2.54
CA ALA A 163 37.64 -8.73 3.06
C ALA A 163 37.52 -8.64 4.59
N ILE A 164 36.46 -9.19 5.19
CA ILE A 164 36.26 -9.23 6.64
C ILE A 164 37.32 -10.15 7.30
N LYS A 165 37.55 -11.35 6.75
CA LYS A 165 38.56 -12.29 7.25
C LYS A 165 39.99 -11.76 7.16
N ALA A 166 40.25 -10.84 6.22
CA ALA A 166 41.56 -10.20 6.07
C ALA A 166 41.85 -9.13 7.14
N LEU A 167 40.82 -8.65 7.86
CA LEU A 167 41.02 -7.75 8.98
C LEU A 167 41.53 -8.49 10.23
N PRO A 168 42.23 -7.82 11.17
CA PRO A 168 42.60 -8.42 12.45
C PRO A 168 41.36 -8.97 13.20
N PRO A 169 41.43 -10.07 13.95
CA PRO A 169 40.24 -10.56 14.65
C PRO A 169 39.69 -9.54 15.65
N ALA A 170 38.37 -9.44 15.76
CA ALA A 170 37.66 -8.62 16.74
C ALA A 170 36.82 -9.53 17.68
N PRO A 171 36.58 -9.14 18.94
CA PRO A 171 35.77 -9.94 19.87
C PRO A 171 34.31 -10.13 19.41
N PHE A 172 33.75 -9.14 18.72
CA PHE A 172 32.42 -9.21 18.13
C PHE A 172 32.38 -8.43 16.81
N THR A 173 31.85 -9.03 15.76
CA THR A 173 31.80 -8.48 14.40
C THR A 173 30.35 -8.24 13.98
N LEU A 174 29.98 -6.96 13.91
CA LEU A 174 28.70 -6.45 13.42
C LEU A 174 28.84 -6.01 11.96
N LEU A 175 28.19 -6.69 11.04
CA LEU A 175 28.08 -6.28 9.63
C LEU A 175 26.73 -5.60 9.39
N VAL A 176 26.76 -4.41 8.82
CA VAL A 176 25.58 -3.63 8.43
C VAL A 176 25.49 -3.61 6.90
N TRP A 177 24.39 -4.11 6.36
CA TRP A 177 24.20 -4.20 4.91
C TRP A 177 22.74 -4.06 4.52
N HIS A 178 22.42 -3.01 3.78
CA HIS A 178 21.10 -2.83 3.20
C HIS A 178 20.89 -3.79 2.01
N MET A 179 20.24 -4.93 2.25
CA MET A 179 19.89 -5.93 1.23
C MET A 179 18.70 -6.77 1.68
N GLY A 180 17.95 -7.33 0.73
CA GLY A 180 16.79 -8.16 1.04
C GLY A 180 17.02 -9.66 0.93
N LEU A 181 16.38 -10.41 1.84
CA LEU A 181 16.27 -11.86 1.75
C LEU A 181 15.09 -12.29 0.88
N GLU A 182 15.28 -13.39 0.14
CA GLU A 182 14.18 -14.07 -0.54
C GLU A 182 13.17 -14.67 0.46
N GLY A 183 11.89 -14.72 0.08
CA GLY A 183 10.86 -15.45 0.82
C GLY A 183 10.08 -14.66 1.87
N TYR A 184 10.47 -13.42 2.18
CA TYR A 184 9.77 -12.58 3.18
C TYR A 184 8.68 -11.69 2.61
N ILE A 185 8.85 -11.19 1.38
CA ILE A 185 7.84 -10.45 0.64
C ILE A 185 7.70 -11.09 -0.73
N SER A 186 6.52 -11.65 -1.03
CA SER A 186 6.27 -12.41 -2.26
C SER A 186 6.40 -11.59 -3.54
N SER A 187 6.30 -10.26 -3.46
CA SER A 187 6.46 -9.33 -4.58
C SER A 187 7.90 -8.87 -4.78
N LEU A 188 8.82 -9.16 -3.86
CA LEU A 188 10.22 -8.73 -3.97
C LEU A 188 11.01 -9.79 -4.73
N ALA A 189 11.35 -9.50 -5.99
CA ALA A 189 12.24 -10.33 -6.81
C ALA A 189 13.70 -9.90 -6.64
N GLY A 190 14.64 -10.86 -6.73
CA GLY A 190 16.07 -10.57 -6.74
C GLY A 190 16.72 -10.42 -5.36
N GLY A 191 16.07 -10.93 -4.31
CA GLY A 191 16.68 -11.06 -2.98
C GLY A 191 17.84 -12.08 -2.96
N VAL A 192 18.51 -12.16 -1.82
CA VAL A 192 19.56 -13.16 -1.56
C VAL A 192 18.96 -14.32 -0.77
N SER A 193 19.31 -15.56 -1.11
CA SER A 193 18.94 -16.73 -0.32
C SER A 193 19.83 -16.88 0.92
N VAL A 194 19.30 -17.46 2.00
CA VAL A 194 20.07 -17.69 3.25
C VAL A 194 21.34 -18.51 2.98
N THR A 195 21.26 -19.52 2.11
CA THR A 195 22.41 -20.37 1.73
C THR A 195 23.55 -19.57 1.08
N GLN A 196 23.22 -18.53 0.30
CA GLN A 196 24.24 -17.68 -0.32
C GLN A 196 25.02 -16.85 0.71
N LEU A 197 24.45 -16.60 1.89
CA LEU A 197 25.07 -15.81 2.97
C LEU A 197 26.01 -16.62 3.86
N GLU A 198 26.11 -17.94 3.67
CA GLU A 198 26.99 -18.82 4.45
C GLU A 198 28.45 -18.33 4.57
N PRO A 199 29.09 -17.75 3.52
CA PRO A 199 30.44 -17.18 3.66
C PRO A 199 30.54 -16.08 4.73
N LEU A 200 29.50 -15.27 4.92
CA LEU A 200 29.46 -14.19 5.92
C LEU A 200 29.18 -14.72 7.32
N ARG A 201 28.36 -15.77 7.44
CA ARG A 201 28.07 -16.41 8.74
C ARG A 201 29.34 -16.86 9.46
N GLN A 202 30.37 -17.23 8.70
CA GLN A 202 31.65 -17.70 9.25
C GLN A 202 32.55 -16.57 9.79
N CYS A 203 32.22 -15.31 9.51
CA CYS A 203 33.05 -14.16 9.90
C CYS A 203 32.26 -12.99 10.48
N THR A 204 30.97 -13.17 10.79
CA THR A 204 30.11 -12.15 11.40
C THR A 204 29.30 -12.75 12.53
N ASP A 205 29.21 -12.04 13.65
CA ASP A 205 28.42 -12.43 14.81
C ASP A 205 26.99 -11.90 14.71
N TYR A 206 26.85 -10.71 14.10
CA TYR A 206 25.56 -10.07 13.83
C TYR A 206 25.54 -9.42 12.46
N LEU A 207 24.53 -9.74 11.66
CA LEU A 207 24.23 -9.14 10.36
C LEU A 207 22.96 -8.29 10.47
N ALA A 208 23.16 -6.97 10.47
CA ALA A 208 22.11 -5.95 10.46
C ALA A 208 21.66 -5.66 9.02
N LEU A 209 20.40 -5.98 8.71
CA LEU A 209 19.79 -5.77 7.40
C LEU A 209 18.70 -4.69 7.43
N GLY A 210 18.34 -4.20 6.24
CA GLY A 210 17.17 -3.37 5.95
C GLY A 210 16.50 -3.84 4.65
N HIS A 211 15.95 -2.92 3.85
CA HIS A 211 15.46 -3.10 2.47
C HIS A 211 14.11 -3.81 2.33
N VAL A 212 13.89 -4.86 3.11
CA VAL A 212 12.63 -5.59 3.11
C VAL A 212 11.77 -5.00 4.22
N HIS A 213 10.59 -4.50 3.88
CA HIS A 213 9.75 -3.79 4.83
C HIS A 213 8.93 -4.72 5.75
N THR A 214 9.62 -5.60 6.45
CA THR A 214 9.08 -6.43 7.54
C THR A 214 10.20 -6.87 8.46
N ARG A 215 9.89 -6.98 9.74
CA ARG A 215 10.81 -7.54 10.73
C ARG A 215 10.96 -9.04 10.50
N TYR A 216 12.21 -9.52 10.56
CA TYR A 216 12.54 -10.94 10.62
C TYR A 216 13.92 -11.17 11.24
N ASP A 217 14.11 -12.37 11.73
CA ASP A 217 15.36 -12.90 12.27
C ASP A 217 15.62 -14.29 11.69
N VAL A 218 16.90 -14.62 11.47
CA VAL A 218 17.34 -15.89 10.89
C VAL A 218 18.53 -16.42 11.69
N GLU A 219 18.33 -17.60 12.26
CA GLU A 219 19.38 -18.44 12.88
C GLU A 219 20.26 -17.71 13.90
N ASP A 220 19.66 -16.79 14.65
CA ASP A 220 20.27 -15.99 15.71
C ASP A 220 21.46 -15.10 15.32
N TRP A 221 21.73 -14.88 14.03
CA TRP A 221 22.84 -14.01 13.58
C TRP A 221 22.42 -12.92 12.58
N LEU A 222 21.30 -13.09 11.89
CA LEU A 222 20.82 -12.17 10.86
C LEU A 222 19.49 -11.57 11.27
N TYR A 223 19.39 -10.24 11.21
CA TYR A 223 18.23 -9.51 11.70
C TYR A 223 17.86 -8.37 10.76
N ASN A 224 16.56 -8.20 10.51
CA ASN A 224 15.99 -7.01 9.90
C ASN A 224 14.89 -6.47 10.82
N PRO A 225 14.96 -5.20 11.25
CA PRO A 225 13.91 -4.59 12.08
C PRO A 225 12.64 -4.25 11.27
N GLY A 226 12.75 -4.13 9.95
CA GLY A 226 11.73 -3.48 9.12
C GLY A 226 11.64 -1.96 9.39
N PRO A 227 10.69 -1.26 8.75
CA PRO A 227 10.56 0.18 8.89
C PRO A 227 9.97 0.56 10.26
N LEU A 228 10.21 1.78 10.71
CA LEU A 228 9.56 2.29 11.91
C LEU A 228 8.07 2.56 11.70
N GLU A 229 7.69 2.97 10.49
CA GLU A 229 6.34 3.31 10.07
C GLU A 229 6.06 2.65 8.71
N PRO A 230 4.89 2.01 8.48
CA PRO A 230 4.62 1.32 7.22
C PRO A 230 4.68 2.24 5.99
N THR A 231 5.43 1.81 4.97
CA THR A 231 5.61 2.56 3.70
C THR A 231 4.51 2.29 2.68
N ASN A 232 3.61 1.36 2.98
CA ASN A 232 2.30 1.24 2.33
C ASN A 232 1.29 0.51 3.23
N ILE A 233 0.03 0.48 2.79
CA ILE A 233 -1.06 -0.13 3.57
C ILE A 233 -0.94 -1.65 3.71
N THR A 234 -0.33 -2.32 2.74
CA THR A 234 -0.17 -3.78 2.78
C THR A 234 0.86 -4.20 3.81
N GLU A 235 1.90 -3.39 4.02
CA GLU A 235 2.92 -3.58 5.06
C GLU A 235 2.41 -3.37 6.48
N ALA A 236 1.31 -2.63 6.67
CA ALA A 236 0.85 -2.27 8.00
C ALA A 236 0.45 -3.47 8.88
N ALA A 237 0.15 -4.62 8.27
CA ALA A 237 -0.13 -5.88 8.97
C ALA A 237 1.12 -6.73 9.23
N LEU A 238 2.26 -6.38 8.64
CA LEU A 238 3.52 -7.10 8.82
C LEU A 238 4.20 -6.65 10.12
N PRO A 239 5.00 -7.51 10.77
CA PRO A 239 5.88 -7.10 11.86
C PRO A 239 6.83 -5.98 11.41
N HIS A 240 7.06 -4.98 12.27
CA HIS A 240 7.94 -3.85 11.95
C HIS A 240 8.45 -3.19 13.24
N GLY A 241 9.57 -2.47 13.16
CA GLY A 241 9.96 -1.49 14.16
C GLY A 241 11.45 -1.33 14.40
N ALA A 242 11.87 -1.42 15.66
CA ALA A 242 13.27 -1.26 16.06
C ALA A 242 13.73 -2.48 16.86
N LEU A 243 15.04 -2.75 16.86
CA LEU A 243 15.62 -3.84 17.64
C LEU A 243 16.62 -3.28 18.65
N MET A 244 16.42 -3.60 19.92
CA MET A 244 17.44 -3.41 20.96
C MET A 244 18.34 -4.65 20.98
N VAL A 245 19.65 -4.45 20.91
CA VAL A 245 20.63 -5.55 20.86
C VAL A 245 21.61 -5.44 22.01
N ASP A 246 21.56 -6.41 22.90
CA ASP A 246 22.47 -6.58 24.03
C ASP A 246 23.61 -7.54 23.64
N VAL A 247 24.82 -7.02 23.45
CA VAL A 247 26.01 -7.86 23.23
C VAL A 247 26.52 -8.37 24.57
N THR A 248 26.72 -9.67 24.65
CA THR A 248 27.16 -10.41 25.83
C THR A 248 28.41 -11.25 25.50
N SER A 249 29.01 -11.89 26.51
CA SER A 249 30.29 -12.59 26.35
C SER A 249 30.10 -13.94 25.69
N SER A 250 28.83 -14.34 25.53
CA SER A 250 28.37 -15.60 24.97
C SER A 250 27.57 -15.41 23.68
N GLY A 251 27.51 -14.20 23.10
CA GLY A 251 26.70 -13.87 21.93
C GLY A 251 25.89 -12.59 22.17
N HIS A 252 24.66 -12.51 21.65
CA HIS A 252 23.80 -11.35 21.82
C HIS A 252 22.34 -11.73 22.09
N VAL A 253 21.58 -10.78 22.65
CA VAL A 253 20.13 -10.90 22.84
C VAL A 253 19.46 -9.77 22.07
N VAL A 254 18.43 -10.11 21.29
CA VAL A 254 17.67 -9.15 20.50
C VAL A 254 16.27 -9.00 21.08
N THR A 255 15.88 -7.77 21.39
CA THR A 255 14.54 -7.42 21.88
C THR A 255 13.85 -6.47 20.90
N PRO A 256 12.75 -6.88 20.26
CA PRO A 256 11.96 -5.98 19.45
C PRO A 256 11.32 -4.88 20.28
N LEU A 257 11.37 -3.66 19.78
CA LEU A 257 10.75 -2.49 20.38
C LEU A 257 9.50 -2.12 19.57
N GLU A 258 8.36 -2.05 20.24
CA GLU A 258 7.06 -1.74 19.65
C GLU A 258 6.33 -0.62 20.41
N ASP A 259 6.96 -0.10 21.45
CA ASP A 259 6.41 0.83 22.43
C ASP A 259 6.66 2.30 22.05
N TYR A 260 6.39 2.64 20.80
CA TYR A 260 6.49 3.99 20.24
C TYR A 260 5.26 4.28 19.36
N PRO A 261 4.88 5.55 19.17
CA PRO A 261 3.67 5.89 18.42
C PRO A 261 3.79 5.45 16.96
N ARG A 262 2.76 4.76 16.47
CA ARG A 262 2.56 4.44 15.05
C ARG A 262 1.12 4.72 14.67
N ARG A 263 0.88 5.17 13.44
CA ARG A 263 -0.51 5.41 13.00
C ARG A 263 -1.21 4.07 12.79
N ALA A 264 -2.44 3.95 13.32
CA ALA A 264 -3.23 2.76 13.09
C ALA A 264 -3.71 2.68 11.63
N PHE A 265 -3.54 1.51 11.02
CA PHE A 265 -4.12 1.15 9.73
C PHE A 265 -5.23 0.13 9.97
N CYS A 266 -6.47 0.51 9.74
CA CYS A 266 -7.63 -0.34 9.87
C CYS A 266 -8.06 -0.85 8.50
N ARG A 267 -7.77 -2.11 8.20
CA ARG A 267 -8.15 -2.77 6.95
C ARG A 267 -9.39 -3.62 7.18
N LEU A 268 -10.51 -3.18 6.64
CA LEU A 268 -11.82 -3.76 6.87
C LEU A 268 -12.30 -4.46 5.60
N THR A 269 -12.82 -5.67 5.75
CA THR A 269 -13.45 -6.42 4.65
C THR A 269 -14.94 -6.49 4.90
N PHE A 270 -15.73 -5.91 4.01
CA PHE A 270 -17.18 -5.92 4.07
C PHE A 270 -17.73 -6.80 2.94
N GLU A 271 -18.31 -7.93 3.31
CA GLU A 271 -18.85 -8.90 2.35
C GLU A 271 -20.24 -8.46 1.86
N LEU A 272 -20.41 -8.33 0.55
CA LEU A 272 -21.67 -7.92 -0.08
C LEU A 272 -22.65 -9.09 -0.32
N THR A 273 -22.17 -10.33 -0.35
CA THR A 273 -22.97 -11.54 -0.63
C THR A 273 -24.27 -11.65 0.19
N PRO A 274 -24.31 -11.28 1.48
CA PRO A 274 -25.51 -11.42 2.30
C PRO A 274 -26.65 -10.43 2.00
N TYR A 275 -26.43 -9.41 1.15
CA TYR A 275 -27.39 -8.31 0.95
C TYR A 275 -27.94 -8.32 -0.47
N ASP A 276 -29.27 -8.35 -0.59
CA ASP A 276 -29.97 -8.41 -1.88
C ASP A 276 -30.33 -7.00 -2.40
N SER A 277 -30.17 -5.96 -1.58
CA SER A 277 -30.42 -4.56 -1.96
C SER A 277 -29.44 -3.56 -1.32
N PRO A 278 -29.29 -2.35 -1.91
CA PRO A 278 -28.51 -1.27 -1.29
C PRO A 278 -29.03 -0.89 0.11
N ALA A 279 -30.36 -0.92 0.32
CA ALA A 279 -30.97 -0.55 1.59
C ALA A 279 -30.61 -1.52 2.73
N GLU A 280 -30.57 -2.82 2.45
CA GLU A 280 -30.13 -3.83 3.42
C GLU A 280 -28.65 -3.66 3.78
N MET A 281 -27.81 -3.43 2.78
CA MET A 281 -26.39 -3.14 2.99
C MET A 281 -26.22 -1.88 3.85
N GLN A 282 -26.93 -0.80 3.52
CA GLN A 282 -26.86 0.48 4.23
C GLN A 282 -27.36 0.36 5.68
N ALA A 283 -28.32 -0.52 5.96
CA ALA A 283 -28.77 -0.79 7.32
C ALA A 283 -27.72 -1.56 8.15
N ALA A 284 -26.95 -2.44 7.52
CA ALA A 284 -25.96 -3.28 8.19
C ALA A 284 -24.58 -2.61 8.38
N PHE A 285 -24.18 -1.75 7.44
CA PHE A 285 -22.84 -1.17 7.39
C PHE A 285 -22.45 -0.33 8.63
N PRO A 286 -23.33 0.52 9.23
CA PRO A 286 -22.98 1.26 10.44
C PRO A 286 -22.64 0.34 11.62
N GLY A 287 -23.39 -0.75 11.79
CA GLY A 287 -23.11 -1.76 12.82
C GLY A 287 -21.78 -2.49 12.57
N PHE A 288 -21.42 -2.72 11.30
CA PHE A 288 -20.11 -3.23 10.93
C PHE A 288 -18.97 -2.26 11.30
N LEU A 289 -19.12 -0.97 10.99
CA LEU A 289 -18.12 0.04 11.33
C LEU A 289 -17.95 0.17 12.85
N ALA A 290 -19.05 0.26 13.60
CA ALA A 290 -19.01 0.38 15.07
C ALA A 290 -18.26 -0.79 15.73
N ARG A 291 -18.39 -2.01 15.19
CA ARG A 291 -17.66 -3.19 15.71
C ARG A 291 -16.15 -3.13 15.47
N HIS A 292 -15.70 -2.51 14.38
CA HIS A 292 -14.29 -2.53 13.98
C HIS A 292 -13.53 -1.23 14.23
N LEU A 293 -14.25 -0.11 14.36
CA LEU A 293 -13.72 1.25 14.49
C LEU A 293 -14.28 1.99 15.71
N GLY A 294 -15.08 1.32 16.55
CA GLY A 294 -15.70 1.94 17.73
C GLY A 294 -14.72 2.24 18.89
N GLN A 295 -13.47 1.79 18.77
CA GLN A 295 -12.39 2.09 19.70
C GLN A 295 -11.83 3.51 19.54
N ALA A 296 -11.23 4.03 20.61
CA ALA A 296 -10.48 5.27 20.54
C ALA A 296 -9.11 5.04 19.89
N PHE A 297 -8.67 5.99 19.06
CA PHE A 297 -7.35 5.99 18.43
C PHE A 297 -6.50 7.15 18.95
N ALA A 298 -5.23 6.90 19.24
CA ALA A 298 -4.30 7.96 19.67
C ALA A 298 -4.02 9.00 18.58
N LEU A 299 -3.99 8.54 17.32
CA LEU A 299 -3.91 9.38 16.11
C LEU A 299 -5.02 8.95 15.16
N ALA A 300 -5.58 9.89 14.39
CA ALA A 300 -6.60 9.60 13.39
C ALA A 300 -6.15 8.43 12.47
N PRO A 301 -6.90 7.31 12.40
CA PRO A 301 -6.42 6.12 11.68
C PRO A 301 -6.43 6.32 10.16
N ILE A 302 -5.70 5.47 9.44
CA ILE A 302 -5.97 5.23 8.02
C ILE A 302 -6.96 4.07 7.95
N VAL A 303 -8.06 4.23 7.21
CA VAL A 303 -9.07 3.18 7.07
C VAL A 303 -9.19 2.75 5.62
N GLU A 304 -8.98 1.47 5.36
CA GLU A 304 -9.33 0.83 4.09
C GLU A 304 -10.60 0.01 4.28
N VAL A 305 -11.58 0.21 3.42
CA VAL A 305 -12.75 -0.66 3.31
C VAL A 305 -12.69 -1.38 1.97
N SER A 306 -12.59 -2.70 2.02
CA SER A 306 -12.65 -3.58 0.86
C SER A 306 -14.04 -4.21 0.78
N LEU A 307 -14.80 -3.86 -0.25
CA LEU A 307 -16.08 -4.49 -0.58
C LEU A 307 -15.79 -5.77 -1.39
N THR A 308 -16.19 -6.91 -0.84
CA THR A 308 -15.90 -8.25 -1.40
C THR A 308 -17.18 -9.08 -1.56
N GLY A 309 -17.06 -10.32 -2.04
CA GLY A 309 -18.19 -11.22 -2.25
C GLY A 309 -19.00 -10.88 -3.50
N THR A 310 -20.22 -11.43 -3.60
CA THR A 310 -21.07 -11.22 -4.77
C THR A 310 -22.04 -10.06 -4.54
N CYS A 311 -21.97 -9.02 -5.38
CA CYS A 311 -22.94 -7.94 -5.38
C CYS A 311 -24.22 -8.39 -6.10
N ARG A 312 -25.32 -8.57 -5.35
CA ARG A 312 -26.61 -9.07 -5.86
C ARG A 312 -27.58 -7.98 -6.34
N PHE A 313 -27.10 -6.74 -6.34
CA PHE A 313 -27.78 -5.57 -6.86
C PHE A 313 -26.83 -4.78 -7.78
N SER A 314 -27.36 -3.80 -8.52
CA SER A 314 -26.53 -2.99 -9.43
C SER A 314 -25.38 -2.32 -8.69
N ARG A 315 -24.15 -2.49 -9.16
CA ARG A 315 -22.97 -1.80 -8.59
C ARG A 315 -23.07 -0.28 -8.67
N SER A 316 -23.81 0.25 -9.65
CA SER A 316 -24.05 1.69 -9.74
C SER A 316 -24.92 2.22 -8.59
N ALA A 317 -25.61 1.34 -7.87
CA ALA A 317 -26.37 1.69 -6.68
C ALA A 317 -25.51 1.66 -5.39
N LEU A 318 -24.22 1.32 -5.48
CA LEU A 318 -23.28 1.50 -4.37
C LEU A 318 -22.97 3.00 -4.23
N ASP A 319 -23.50 3.60 -3.18
CA ASP A 319 -23.18 4.97 -2.81
C ASP A 319 -21.82 5.04 -2.11
N VAL A 320 -20.77 5.22 -2.92
CA VAL A 320 -19.38 5.31 -2.47
C VAL A 320 -19.15 6.50 -1.53
N ASP A 321 -19.82 7.62 -1.78
CA ASP A 321 -19.68 8.83 -0.97
C ASP A 321 -20.33 8.63 0.39
N TRP A 322 -21.50 7.99 0.44
CA TRP A 322 -22.14 7.60 1.69
C TRP A 322 -21.27 6.64 2.51
N ILE A 323 -20.68 5.61 1.88
CA ILE A 323 -19.75 4.69 2.56
C ILE A 323 -18.60 5.48 3.19
N ARG A 324 -17.97 6.38 2.42
CA ARG A 324 -16.87 7.21 2.89
C ARG A 324 -17.30 8.10 4.05
N GLN A 325 -18.45 8.78 3.93
CA GLN A 325 -19.00 9.63 4.98
C GLN A 325 -19.28 8.84 6.26
N MET A 326 -19.72 7.59 6.15
CA MET A 326 -19.98 6.75 7.32
C MET A 326 -18.70 6.36 8.04
N VAL A 327 -17.63 6.04 7.32
CA VAL A 327 -16.31 5.83 7.92
C VAL A 327 -15.83 7.10 8.62
N VAL A 328 -15.98 8.27 7.97
CA VAL A 328 -15.62 9.57 8.55
C VAL A 328 -16.39 9.88 9.83
N ALA A 329 -17.72 9.68 9.81
CA ALA A 329 -18.57 9.91 10.98
C ALA A 329 -18.27 8.96 12.14
N THR A 330 -17.74 7.77 11.86
CA THR A 330 -17.45 6.77 12.90
C THR A 330 -16.16 7.08 13.66
N CYS A 331 -15.09 7.47 12.98
CA CYS A 331 -13.76 7.54 13.60
C CYS A 331 -12.88 8.74 13.18
N ALA A 332 -13.38 9.66 12.35
CA ALA A 332 -12.64 10.80 11.83
C ALA A 332 -11.21 10.44 11.34
N PRO A 333 -11.09 9.50 10.38
CA PRO A 333 -9.80 8.98 9.93
C PRO A 333 -9.01 10.04 9.16
N LEU A 334 -7.69 9.88 9.13
CA LEU A 334 -6.81 10.73 8.32
C LEU A 334 -7.03 10.49 6.82
N VAL A 335 -7.20 9.22 6.43
CA VAL A 335 -7.40 8.80 5.04
C VAL A 335 -8.44 7.68 5.01
N VAL A 336 -9.37 7.76 4.05
CA VAL A 336 -10.29 6.67 3.72
C VAL A 336 -9.96 6.13 2.34
N LEU A 337 -9.62 4.86 2.27
CA LEU A 337 -9.42 4.11 1.03
C LEU A 337 -10.62 3.18 0.84
N LEU A 338 -11.21 3.19 -0.34
CA LEU A 338 -12.30 2.28 -0.70
C LEU A 338 -11.84 1.43 -1.87
N ARG A 339 -11.94 0.12 -1.71
CA ARG A 339 -11.67 -0.85 -2.77
C ARG A 339 -12.92 -1.68 -3.00
N ASN A 340 -13.32 -1.84 -4.26
CA ASN A 340 -14.40 -2.75 -4.61
C ASN A 340 -13.85 -3.88 -5.46
N THR A 341 -13.72 -5.06 -4.85
CA THR A 341 -13.29 -6.29 -5.51
C THR A 341 -14.41 -7.33 -5.52
N SER A 342 -15.66 -6.90 -5.31
CA SER A 342 -16.81 -7.81 -5.42
C SER A 342 -16.88 -8.40 -6.83
N SER A 343 -17.64 -9.50 -6.98
CA SER A 343 -18.11 -10.03 -8.27
C SER A 343 -19.53 -9.55 -8.54
N ASN A 344 -19.97 -9.58 -9.80
CA ASN A 344 -21.35 -9.25 -10.17
C ASN A 344 -22.15 -10.55 -10.21
N SER A 345 -23.45 -10.51 -9.97
CA SER A 345 -24.31 -11.70 -10.07
C SER A 345 -24.55 -12.17 -11.52
N SER A 346 -23.83 -11.64 -12.52
CA SER A 346 -23.77 -12.16 -13.88
C SER A 346 -22.91 -13.45 -13.91
N LEU A 347 -23.52 -14.52 -13.39
CA LEU A 347 -23.17 -15.95 -13.32
C LEU A 347 -21.73 -16.44 -13.52
N ALA A 348 -21.31 -17.27 -12.56
CA ALA A 348 -20.69 -18.55 -12.90
C ALA A 348 -21.75 -19.45 -13.54
N ILE A 349 -21.86 -19.47 -14.87
CA ILE A 349 -22.52 -20.58 -15.58
C ILE A 349 -21.51 -21.71 -15.49
N ALA A 350 -21.70 -22.65 -14.56
CA ALA A 350 -20.89 -23.86 -14.51
C ALA A 350 -21.07 -24.61 -15.85
N PRO A 351 -20.01 -24.87 -16.63
CA PRO A 351 -20.12 -25.56 -17.91
C PRO A 351 -20.58 -27.03 -17.80
N ASP A 352 -20.74 -27.54 -16.57
CA ASP A 352 -20.69 -28.98 -16.30
C ASP A 352 -22.04 -29.59 -15.84
N ALA A 353 -23.13 -28.81 -15.74
CA ALA A 353 -24.40 -29.35 -15.24
C ALA A 353 -25.28 -30.03 -16.31
N HIS A 354 -25.12 -29.70 -17.60
CA HIS A 354 -25.90 -30.31 -18.68
C HIS A 354 -25.03 -30.47 -19.92
N GLY A 355 -24.78 -31.72 -20.33
CA GLY A 355 -23.92 -32.03 -21.48
C GLY A 355 -24.32 -31.29 -22.75
N SER A 356 -23.32 -30.89 -23.54
CA SER A 356 -23.41 -30.32 -24.90
C SER A 356 -24.70 -29.54 -25.19
N MET A 357 -24.98 -28.48 -24.42
CA MET A 357 -26.06 -27.55 -24.77
C MET A 357 -25.78 -26.91 -26.13
N ALA A 358 -26.78 -26.83 -26.98
CA ALA A 358 -26.64 -26.14 -28.26
C ALA A 358 -26.37 -24.66 -27.99
N ARG A 359 -25.45 -24.04 -28.76
CA ARG A 359 -25.05 -22.62 -28.61
C ARG A 359 -26.26 -21.68 -28.45
N HIS A 360 -27.34 -21.95 -29.16
CA HIS A 360 -28.55 -21.14 -29.13
C HIS A 360 -29.29 -21.19 -27.78
N GLU A 361 -29.26 -22.33 -27.09
CA GLU A 361 -29.85 -22.48 -25.76
C GLU A 361 -29.00 -21.81 -24.69
N LEU A 362 -27.67 -21.88 -24.82
CA LEU A 362 -26.75 -21.16 -23.96
C LEU A 362 -26.91 -19.64 -24.10
N GLU A 363 -26.99 -19.13 -25.34
CA GLU A 363 -27.24 -17.72 -25.60
C GLU A 363 -28.59 -17.27 -25.02
N ARG A 364 -29.65 -18.08 -25.12
CA ARG A 364 -30.94 -17.79 -24.49
C ARG A 364 -30.85 -17.64 -22.98
N LEU A 365 -30.22 -18.60 -22.30
CA LEU A 365 -30.06 -18.60 -20.86
C LEU A 365 -29.27 -17.36 -20.40
N ILE A 366 -28.17 -17.04 -21.07
CA ILE A 366 -27.37 -15.83 -20.78
C ILE A 366 -28.23 -14.57 -20.88
N LEU A 367 -29.05 -14.43 -21.92
CA LEU A 367 -29.89 -13.25 -22.12
C LEU A 367 -31.01 -13.17 -21.08
N GLN A 368 -31.67 -14.28 -20.76
CA GLN A 368 -32.66 -14.38 -19.69
C GLN A 368 -32.05 -13.95 -18.34
N ASP A 369 -30.87 -14.46 -18.03
CA ASP A 369 -30.18 -14.13 -16.78
C ASP A 369 -29.76 -12.66 -16.71
N CYS A 370 -29.39 -12.05 -17.83
CA CYS A 370 -29.14 -10.61 -17.91
C CYS A 370 -30.39 -9.80 -17.55
N PHE A 371 -31.59 -10.21 -17.99
CA PHE A 371 -32.84 -9.56 -17.60
C PHE A 371 -33.23 -9.86 -16.15
N ALA A 372 -32.93 -11.06 -15.63
CA ALA A 372 -33.25 -11.45 -14.26
C ALA A 372 -32.45 -10.69 -13.18
N GLN A 373 -31.29 -10.12 -13.53
CA GLN A 373 -30.48 -9.27 -12.66
C GLN A 373 -31.17 -7.96 -12.26
N ASP A 374 -32.08 -7.47 -13.09
CA ASP A 374 -32.88 -6.29 -12.79
C ASP A 374 -34.24 -6.70 -12.22
N ALA A 375 -34.55 -6.23 -11.00
CA ALA A 375 -35.81 -6.55 -10.34
C ALA A 375 -37.06 -6.16 -11.16
N ARG A 376 -36.94 -5.18 -12.07
CA ARG A 376 -38.03 -4.74 -12.96
C ARG A 376 -38.38 -5.76 -14.03
N TYR A 377 -37.40 -6.51 -14.51
CA TYR A 377 -37.55 -7.45 -15.63
C TYR A 377 -37.52 -8.91 -15.17
N ARG A 378 -37.12 -9.20 -13.93
CA ARG A 378 -37.09 -10.54 -13.35
C ARG A 378 -38.36 -11.38 -13.56
N PRO A 379 -39.59 -10.84 -13.42
CA PRO A 379 -40.81 -11.62 -13.65
C PRO A 379 -41.04 -12.01 -15.12
N THR A 380 -40.38 -11.32 -16.05
CA THR A 380 -40.55 -11.49 -17.51
C THR A 380 -39.21 -11.80 -18.21
N ALA A 381 -38.20 -12.20 -17.45
CA ALA A 381 -36.83 -12.34 -17.92
C ALA A 381 -36.70 -13.36 -19.05
N ASP A 382 -37.49 -14.44 -18.97
CA ASP A 382 -37.57 -15.47 -20.00
C ASP A 382 -38.07 -14.91 -21.34
N GLN A 383 -39.20 -14.18 -21.30
CA GLN A 383 -39.82 -13.56 -22.47
C GLN A 383 -38.92 -12.48 -23.10
N CYS A 384 -38.24 -11.69 -22.27
CA CYS A 384 -37.28 -10.68 -22.71
C CYS A 384 -36.03 -11.32 -23.35
N GLY A 385 -35.53 -12.41 -22.77
CA GLY A 385 -34.43 -13.19 -23.34
C GLY A 385 -34.77 -13.76 -24.71
N HIS A 386 -35.97 -14.33 -24.85
CA HIS A 386 -36.51 -14.81 -26.13
C HIS A 386 -36.61 -13.70 -27.18
N LEU A 387 -37.20 -12.55 -26.83
CA LEU A 387 -37.36 -11.41 -27.74
C LEU A 387 -36.01 -10.91 -28.27
N LEU A 388 -35.01 -10.80 -27.40
CA LEU A 388 -33.70 -10.29 -27.78
C LEU A 388 -32.93 -11.27 -28.67
N LEU A 389 -33.10 -12.57 -28.43
CA LEU A 389 -32.53 -13.63 -29.27
C LEU A 389 -33.19 -13.65 -30.66
N ASP A 390 -34.51 -13.50 -30.74
CA ASP A 390 -35.24 -13.37 -32.01
C ASP A 390 -34.81 -12.12 -32.78
N LEU A 391 -34.62 -10.99 -32.10
CA LEU A 391 -34.13 -9.76 -32.72
C LEU A 391 -32.74 -9.96 -33.34
N LYS A 392 -31.83 -10.61 -32.60
CA LYS A 392 -30.49 -10.93 -33.07
C LYS A 392 -30.55 -11.82 -34.32
N ASN A 393 -31.33 -12.90 -34.28
CA ASN A 393 -31.47 -13.82 -35.43
C ASN A 393 -31.99 -13.09 -36.68
N ARG A 394 -32.97 -12.21 -36.51
CA ARG A 394 -33.53 -11.42 -37.61
C ARG A 394 -32.53 -10.42 -38.20
N LEU A 395 -31.74 -9.79 -37.34
CA LEU A 395 -30.65 -8.90 -37.76
C LEU A 395 -29.58 -9.68 -38.54
N GLU A 396 -29.16 -10.84 -38.05
CA GLU A 396 -28.19 -11.72 -38.73
C GLU A 396 -28.69 -12.22 -40.09
N ASN A 397 -30.00 -12.42 -40.23
CA ASN A 397 -30.65 -12.78 -41.48
C ASN A 397 -30.88 -11.58 -42.44
N GLY A 398 -30.35 -10.39 -42.11
CA GLY A 398 -30.37 -9.22 -42.99
C GLY A 398 -31.70 -8.47 -43.00
N GLU A 399 -32.54 -8.62 -41.98
CA GLU A 399 -33.79 -7.87 -41.87
C GLU A 399 -33.51 -6.36 -41.70
N LYS A 400 -34.27 -5.51 -42.41
CA LYS A 400 -34.01 -4.07 -42.47
C LYS A 400 -34.31 -3.40 -41.12
N PRO A 401 -33.56 -2.36 -40.71
CA PRO A 401 -33.75 -1.68 -39.41
C PRO A 401 -35.17 -1.20 -39.12
N LEU A 402 -35.90 -0.70 -40.13
CA LEU A 402 -37.30 -0.28 -39.98
C LEU A 402 -38.25 -1.44 -39.65
N SER A 403 -38.00 -2.62 -40.21
CA SER A 403 -38.80 -3.82 -39.92
C SER A 403 -38.53 -4.34 -38.51
N LEU A 404 -37.26 -4.36 -38.09
CA LEU A 404 -36.85 -4.72 -36.73
C LEU A 404 -37.45 -3.77 -35.67
N LEU A 405 -37.48 -2.46 -35.96
CA LEU A 405 -38.07 -1.46 -35.08
C LEU A 405 -39.59 -1.65 -34.94
N ASN A 406 -40.29 -1.98 -36.02
CA ASN A 406 -41.72 -2.27 -35.98
C ASN A 406 -42.01 -3.54 -35.18
N TYR A 407 -41.22 -4.60 -35.40
CA TYR A 407 -41.30 -5.84 -34.62
C TYR A 407 -41.08 -5.58 -33.12
N LEU A 408 -40.07 -4.80 -32.74
CA LEU A 408 -39.83 -4.42 -31.34
C LEU A 408 -41.01 -3.67 -30.72
N LYS A 409 -41.60 -2.71 -31.44
CA LYS A 409 -42.76 -1.94 -30.96
C LYS A 409 -43.95 -2.83 -30.63
N GLU A 410 -44.15 -3.91 -31.40
CA GLU A 410 -45.24 -4.86 -31.19
C GLU A 410 -44.92 -5.89 -30.10
N ALA A 411 -43.68 -6.38 -30.06
CA ALA A 411 -43.30 -7.51 -29.21
C ALA A 411 -42.91 -7.10 -27.78
N VAL A 412 -42.31 -5.91 -27.57
CA VAL A 412 -41.91 -5.43 -26.23
C VAL A 412 -43.08 -5.35 -25.24
N PRO A 413 -44.27 -4.79 -25.60
CA PRO A 413 -45.42 -4.76 -24.70
C PRO A 413 -45.93 -6.15 -24.29
N MET A 414 -45.70 -7.18 -25.12
CA MET A 414 -46.06 -8.56 -24.81
C MET A 414 -45.00 -9.24 -23.95
N ALA A 415 -43.72 -9.00 -24.23
CA ALA A 415 -42.59 -9.57 -23.51
C ALA A 415 -42.39 -8.97 -22.10
N LEU A 416 -43.08 -7.87 -21.78
CA LEU A 416 -43.09 -7.24 -20.46
C LEU A 416 -44.37 -7.53 -19.65
N LYS A 417 -45.24 -8.45 -20.12
CA LYS A 417 -46.43 -8.90 -19.38
C LYS A 417 -46.17 -10.25 -18.69
N PRO A 418 -46.32 -10.34 -17.36
CA PRO A 418 -46.22 -11.61 -16.64
C PRO A 418 -47.21 -12.66 -17.18
N ALA A 419 -46.80 -13.92 -17.22
CA ALA A 419 -47.56 -15.01 -17.85
C ALA A 419 -48.98 -15.24 -17.29
N GLU A 420 -49.30 -14.74 -16.09
CA GLU A 420 -50.63 -14.85 -15.46
C GLU A 420 -51.72 -14.01 -16.15
N GLN A 421 -51.40 -13.16 -17.14
CA GLN A 421 -52.38 -12.27 -17.81
C GLN A 421 -52.77 -12.69 -19.25
N ILE A 422 -52.37 -13.86 -19.74
CA ILE A 422 -52.73 -14.33 -21.09
C ILE A 422 -53.97 -15.24 -21.01
N VAL A 423 -55.17 -14.66 -21.17
CA VAL A 423 -56.42 -15.42 -21.37
C VAL A 423 -56.53 -15.79 -22.85
N VAL A 424 -56.38 -17.07 -23.19
CA VAL A 424 -56.66 -17.60 -24.54
C VAL A 424 -58.12 -18.04 -24.61
N SER A 425 -58.93 -17.35 -25.40
CA SER A 425 -60.28 -17.76 -25.80
C SER A 425 -60.22 -18.55 -27.11
N GLY A 426 -60.74 -19.79 -27.14
CA GLY A 426 -61.08 -20.45 -28.41
C GLY A 426 -60.98 -21.98 -28.43
N ASP A 427 -62.14 -22.62 -28.24
CA ASP A 427 -62.64 -23.93 -28.68
C ASP A 427 -61.92 -25.26 -28.37
N ALA A 428 -62.65 -26.06 -27.62
CA ALA A 428 -62.41 -27.46 -27.30
C ALA A 428 -62.84 -28.39 -28.43
N THR A 429 -61.96 -29.29 -28.86
CA THR A 429 -62.35 -30.63 -29.30
C THR A 429 -61.44 -31.66 -28.66
N ALA A 430 -62.08 -32.63 -28.01
CA ALA A 430 -61.48 -33.67 -27.19
C ALA A 430 -60.89 -34.81 -28.03
N LEU A 431 -59.75 -35.37 -27.58
CA LEU A 431 -59.36 -36.76 -27.81
C LEU A 431 -58.69 -37.32 -26.53
N ALA A 432 -58.88 -38.62 -26.32
CA ALA A 432 -59.01 -39.34 -25.04
C ALA A 432 -57.69 -39.65 -24.28
N PRO A 433 -57.78 -40.00 -22.97
CA PRO A 433 -56.63 -40.27 -22.11
C PRO A 433 -56.22 -41.74 -22.17
N SER A 434 -55.03 -42.00 -22.70
CA SER A 434 -54.26 -43.20 -22.39
C SER A 434 -52.80 -42.80 -22.45
N ASP A 435 -52.19 -42.63 -21.28
CA ASP A 435 -50.81 -43.02 -20.94
C ASP A 435 -50.45 -42.37 -19.60
N ILE A 436 -51.07 -42.90 -18.54
CA ILE A 436 -50.55 -42.82 -17.17
C ILE A 436 -49.99 -44.20 -16.85
N VAL A 437 -48.69 -44.29 -16.60
CA VAL A 437 -48.10 -45.37 -15.79
C VAL A 437 -47.16 -44.72 -14.76
N PRO A 438 -47.28 -45.06 -13.46
CA PRO A 438 -46.57 -44.39 -12.36
C PRO A 438 -45.22 -45.04 -11.99
N ALA A 439 -44.51 -44.32 -11.12
CA ALA A 439 -43.16 -44.53 -10.61
C ALA A 439 -42.91 -45.85 -9.85
N ALA A 440 -41.66 -46.36 -9.92
CA ALA A 440 -41.02 -47.13 -8.85
C ALA A 440 -39.47 -47.19 -8.99
N GLU A 441 -38.80 -46.99 -7.85
CA GLU A 441 -37.51 -47.54 -7.39
C GLU A 441 -36.16 -47.03 -7.93
N MET A 442 -35.47 -46.26 -7.06
CA MET A 442 -34.11 -46.48 -6.50
C MET A 442 -33.91 -45.32 -5.50
N GLY A 443 -33.86 -45.45 -4.16
CA GLY A 443 -33.18 -46.42 -3.33
C GLY A 443 -32.15 -45.67 -2.46
N VAL A 444 -32.60 -44.93 -1.42
CA VAL A 444 -31.73 -44.35 -0.37
C VAL A 444 -32.44 -44.39 0.98
N ASP A 445 -31.73 -44.95 1.97
CA ASP A 445 -32.14 -45.29 3.33
C ASP A 445 -32.28 -44.06 4.26
N PRO A 446 -33.43 -43.82 4.92
CA PRO A 446 -33.60 -42.72 5.89
C PRO A 446 -33.35 -43.24 7.31
N GLY A 447 -32.09 -43.35 7.73
CA GLY A 447 -31.76 -43.96 9.03
C GLY A 447 -30.46 -43.54 9.73
N ALA A 448 -29.75 -42.50 9.27
CA ALA A 448 -28.50 -42.06 9.90
C ALA A 448 -28.69 -40.82 10.77
N VAL A 449 -28.76 -41.03 12.09
CA VAL A 449 -28.64 -39.99 13.12
C VAL A 449 -27.16 -39.65 13.27
N VAL A 450 -26.78 -38.40 13.00
CA VAL A 450 -25.46 -37.85 13.32
C VAL A 450 -25.60 -36.90 14.50
N GLU A 451 -25.09 -37.30 15.66
CA GLU A 451 -24.96 -36.46 16.84
C GLU A 451 -23.86 -35.40 16.62
N VAL A 452 -24.19 -34.13 16.86
CA VAL A 452 -23.24 -33.01 16.86
C VAL A 452 -22.97 -32.63 18.32
N PRO A 453 -21.70 -32.57 18.77
CA PRO A 453 -21.40 -32.23 20.17
C PRO A 453 -21.62 -30.74 20.42
N VAL A 454 -22.40 -30.44 21.45
CA VAL A 454 -22.62 -29.08 21.99
C VAL A 454 -21.43 -28.70 22.87
N LEU A 455 -20.60 -27.75 22.40
CA LEU A 455 -19.61 -27.08 23.22
C LEU A 455 -20.28 -25.98 24.06
N THR A 456 -20.34 -26.21 25.37
CA THR A 456 -20.76 -25.22 26.37
C THR A 456 -19.56 -24.36 26.74
N VAL A 457 -19.67 -23.04 26.57
CA VAL A 457 -18.67 -22.06 27.05
C VAL A 457 -19.22 -21.42 28.32
N SER A 458 -18.51 -21.59 29.43
CA SER A 458 -18.80 -20.88 30.69
C SER A 458 -18.17 -19.50 30.70
N PRO A 459 -18.80 -18.48 31.34
CA PRO A 459 -18.24 -17.14 31.43
C PRO A 459 -17.10 -17.08 32.46
N ALA A 460 -16.03 -16.35 32.13
CA ALA A 460 -14.95 -16.00 33.04
C ALA A 460 -15.36 -14.85 33.98
N PRO A 461 -14.81 -14.76 35.20
CA PRO A 461 -15.22 -13.78 36.21
C PRO A 461 -14.61 -12.38 35.96
N ASP A 462 -15.37 -11.36 36.37
CA ASP A 462 -15.03 -9.93 36.34
C ASP A 462 -13.68 -9.60 37.00
N VAL A 463 -12.85 -8.82 36.30
CA VAL A 463 -11.65 -8.17 36.85
C VAL A 463 -11.86 -6.66 36.86
N ALA A 464 -11.81 -6.08 38.05
CA ALA A 464 -11.98 -4.64 38.28
C ALA A 464 -10.79 -3.79 37.76
N PRO A 465 -11.03 -2.54 37.31
CA PRO A 465 -9.97 -1.67 36.79
C PRO A 465 -9.12 -1.03 37.92
N PRO A 466 -7.82 -0.77 37.69
CA PRO A 466 -6.96 -0.07 38.65
C PRO A 466 -7.18 1.45 38.60
N GLN A 467 -7.04 2.09 39.76
CA GLN A 467 -7.17 3.54 39.95
C GLN A 467 -5.93 4.33 39.46
N PRO A 468 -6.10 5.60 39.05
CA PRO A 468 -5.01 6.45 38.57
C PRO A 468 -4.16 7.04 39.71
N ALA A 469 -2.85 7.09 39.51
CA ALA A 469 -1.88 7.77 40.36
C ALA A 469 -1.67 9.24 39.95
N THR A 470 -1.51 10.09 40.96
CA THR A 470 -1.35 11.56 40.95
C THR A 470 0.05 11.99 40.46
N PRO A 471 0.23 13.17 39.83
CA PRO A 471 1.51 13.59 39.25
C PRO A 471 2.41 14.38 40.22
N LEU A 472 3.73 14.23 40.07
CA LEU A 472 4.76 15.01 40.77
C LEU A 472 5.57 15.86 39.79
N GLY A 473 5.57 17.18 40.03
CA GLY A 473 6.77 18.02 40.12
C GLY A 473 7.51 18.45 38.85
N ARG A 474 7.23 19.69 38.40
CA ARG A 474 8.07 20.52 37.52
C ARG A 474 9.38 20.93 38.21
N VAL A 475 10.49 21.02 37.45
CA VAL A 475 11.66 21.85 37.79
C VAL A 475 12.17 22.56 36.53
N ASP A 476 12.32 23.88 36.64
CA ASP A 476 12.78 24.83 35.62
C ASP A 476 14.29 24.76 35.36
N GLY A 477 14.73 25.20 34.16
CA GLY A 477 16.16 25.42 33.87
C GLY A 477 16.44 26.08 32.52
N SER A 478 17.04 27.27 32.56
CA SER A 478 17.18 28.30 31.54
C SER A 478 18.31 28.15 30.49
N VAL A 479 17.99 28.53 29.24
CA VAL A 479 18.65 29.52 28.31
C VAL A 479 20.19 29.58 28.19
N ALA A 480 20.70 29.48 26.94
CA ALA A 480 21.62 30.45 26.32
C ALA A 480 21.82 30.21 24.82
N ASN A 481 21.89 31.30 24.06
CA ASN A 481 21.81 31.41 22.60
C ASN A 481 23.12 32.00 22.05
N VAL A 482 23.65 31.51 20.92
CA VAL A 482 24.76 32.15 20.18
C VAL A 482 24.52 32.02 18.66
N GLN A 483 24.65 33.16 17.97
CA GLN A 483 24.44 33.38 16.53
C GLN A 483 25.54 32.77 15.64
N PRO A 484 25.28 32.59 14.32
CA PRO A 484 26.35 32.54 13.34
C PRO A 484 26.23 33.57 12.20
N SER A 485 27.41 33.93 11.68
CA SER A 485 27.66 34.87 10.60
C SER A 485 27.74 34.19 9.23
N VAL A 486 27.27 34.96 8.24
CA VAL A 486 27.31 34.90 6.77
C VAL A 486 28.70 34.53 6.19
N VAL A 487 28.80 33.84 5.04
CA VAL A 487 29.18 34.30 3.64
C VAL A 487 29.20 33.08 2.63
N PRO A 488 29.48 33.20 1.29
CA PRO A 488 28.51 33.16 0.19
C PRO A 488 28.68 32.03 -0.86
N ALA A 489 27.74 31.97 -1.81
CA ALA A 489 27.68 31.11 -3.00
C ALA A 489 28.76 31.40 -4.07
N PRO A 490 28.95 30.48 -5.04
CA PRO A 490 28.72 30.86 -6.44
C PRO A 490 28.16 29.77 -7.40
N ASN A 491 27.24 30.23 -8.26
CA ASN A 491 27.19 30.12 -9.73
C ASN A 491 27.55 28.82 -10.52
N ASP A 492 26.52 28.33 -11.22
CA ASP A 492 26.36 28.29 -12.69
C ASP A 492 27.22 27.31 -13.53
N ARG A 493 26.56 26.27 -14.10
CA ARG A 493 26.37 25.99 -15.55
C ARG A 493 26.12 24.49 -15.81
N GLY A 494 25.09 24.19 -16.61
CA GLY A 494 24.69 22.85 -17.06
C GLY A 494 25.70 22.17 -18.02
N PRO A 495 25.36 21.01 -18.64
CA PRO A 495 24.20 20.93 -19.53
C PRO A 495 23.32 19.66 -19.39
N VAL A 496 22.11 19.82 -19.93
CA VAL A 496 21.08 18.82 -20.24
C VAL A 496 21.60 17.79 -21.24
N MET A 497 21.21 16.50 -21.09
CA MET A 497 20.78 15.63 -22.21
C MET A 497 20.29 14.24 -21.77
N VAL A 498 19.07 13.93 -22.24
CA VAL A 498 18.46 12.64 -22.62
C VAL A 498 18.09 11.63 -21.52
N ASP A 499 16.82 11.67 -21.15
CA ASP A 499 16.04 10.65 -20.45
C ASP A 499 15.75 9.49 -21.41
N ASP A 500 16.16 8.26 -21.06
CA ASP A 500 15.70 7.04 -21.70
C ASP A 500 14.47 6.51 -20.96
N ALA A 501 13.46 6.16 -21.76
CA ALA A 501 12.09 5.89 -21.38
C ALA A 501 11.90 4.72 -20.39
N ASP A 502 11.08 4.95 -19.37
CA ASP A 502 10.43 3.92 -18.58
C ASP A 502 9.24 3.33 -19.36
N ASP A 503 9.17 2.00 -19.37
CA ASP A 503 8.14 1.18 -20.00
C ASP A 503 6.77 1.33 -19.28
N GLU A 504 5.84 2.06 -19.92
CA GLU A 504 4.41 2.01 -19.57
C GLU A 504 3.75 0.78 -20.23
N ILE A 505 3.26 -0.15 -19.40
CA ILE A 505 2.39 -1.26 -19.82
C ILE A 505 0.94 -0.75 -19.87
N PRO A 506 0.24 -0.77 -21.02
CA PRO A 506 -1.14 -0.26 -21.10
C PRO A 506 -2.16 -1.26 -20.53
N SER A 507 -3.01 -0.77 -19.63
CA SER A 507 -4.13 -1.51 -19.05
C SER A 507 -5.26 -1.69 -20.06
N TRP A 508 -5.57 -2.94 -20.41
CA TRP A 508 -6.73 -3.29 -21.23
C TRP A 508 -7.99 -3.40 -20.37
N SER A 509 -8.71 -2.29 -20.12
CA SER A 509 -10.05 -2.38 -19.52
C SER A 509 -10.91 -1.12 -19.68
N THR A 510 -11.19 -0.69 -20.91
CA THR A 510 -12.34 0.22 -21.16
C THR A 510 -12.75 0.19 -22.63
N LEU A 511 -13.81 -0.56 -22.95
CA LEU A 511 -14.66 -0.32 -24.11
C LEU A 511 -16.11 -0.29 -23.63
N PRO A 512 -16.78 0.88 -23.61
CA PRO A 512 -18.23 0.92 -23.41
C PRO A 512 -18.94 0.57 -24.72
N ILE A 513 -19.75 -0.48 -24.71
CA ILE A 513 -20.74 -0.74 -25.76
C ILE A 513 -21.89 0.26 -25.55
N VAL A 514 -21.92 1.30 -26.38
CA VAL A 514 -23.04 2.25 -26.46
C VAL A 514 -23.95 1.80 -27.59
N VAL A 515 -25.18 1.39 -27.27
CA VAL A 515 -26.26 1.24 -28.28
C VAL A 515 -27.06 2.53 -28.30
N ALA A 516 -26.76 3.41 -29.25
CA ALA A 516 -27.54 4.61 -29.51
C ALA A 516 -28.70 4.29 -30.45
N VAL A 517 -29.94 4.48 -29.99
CA VAL A 517 -31.13 4.51 -30.85
C VAL A 517 -31.30 5.95 -31.35
N ALA A 518 -30.81 6.24 -32.55
CA ALA A 518 -31.06 7.50 -33.24
C ALA A 518 -32.17 7.32 -34.27
N ALA A 519 -33.25 8.08 -34.10
CA ALA A 519 -34.32 8.24 -35.07
C ALA A 519 -33.78 8.98 -36.31
N VAL A 520 -34.12 8.49 -37.52
CA VAL A 520 -33.83 9.19 -38.78
C VAL A 520 -35.10 9.30 -39.62
N ALA A 521 -35.37 10.52 -40.09
CA ALA A 521 -36.00 10.82 -41.37
C ALA A 521 -35.59 12.27 -41.77
N PRO A 522 -35.66 12.68 -43.07
CA PRO A 522 -34.65 12.38 -44.10
C PRO A 522 -34.23 13.65 -44.93
N GLU A 523 -33.46 13.42 -46.01
CA GLU A 523 -33.08 14.35 -47.11
C GLU A 523 -31.86 15.25 -46.80
N SER A 524 -30.85 15.52 -47.63
CA SER A 524 -30.48 15.26 -49.04
C SER A 524 -29.04 15.82 -49.25
N ILE A 525 -28.23 15.23 -50.13
CA ILE A 525 -27.29 15.83 -51.13
C ILE A 525 -26.45 17.07 -50.66
N ASP A 526 -25.12 17.19 -50.68
CA ASP A 526 -24.12 16.88 -51.72
C ASP A 526 -22.70 16.99 -51.10
N ALA A 527 -21.71 16.40 -51.76
CA ALA A 527 -20.29 16.54 -51.42
C ALA A 527 -19.60 17.46 -52.43
N THR A 528 -19.00 18.59 -52.01
CA THR A 528 -17.79 19.16 -52.63
C THR A 528 -17.25 20.44 -51.95
N MET A 529 -15.91 20.57 -52.00
CA MET A 529 -15.08 21.79 -52.03
C MET A 529 -14.43 22.37 -50.75
N ILE A 530 -13.12 22.07 -50.61
CA ILE A 530 -11.97 22.99 -50.56
C ILE A 530 -12.15 24.34 -49.85
N GLY A 531 -11.31 24.62 -48.85
CA GLY A 531 -11.06 26.01 -48.42
C GLY A 531 -10.28 26.18 -47.13
N THR A 532 -8.98 26.45 -47.27
CA THR A 532 -8.04 27.01 -46.27
C THR A 532 -8.58 28.22 -45.49
N SER A 533 -8.23 28.35 -44.19
CA SER A 533 -7.61 29.56 -43.57
C SER A 533 -7.79 29.62 -42.04
N GLN A 534 -6.67 29.77 -41.33
CA GLN A 534 -6.55 30.59 -40.10
C GLN A 534 -6.31 32.06 -40.53
N PRO A 535 -6.25 33.08 -39.63
CA PRO A 535 -6.78 33.26 -38.26
C PRO A 535 -7.50 34.62 -38.08
N ALA A 536 -8.03 34.95 -36.90
CA ALA A 536 -8.13 36.34 -36.43
C ALA A 536 -8.33 36.44 -34.91
N GLU A 537 -7.45 37.23 -34.30
CA GLU A 537 -7.51 37.78 -32.95
C GLU A 537 -8.75 38.66 -32.73
N THR A 538 -9.14 38.83 -31.47
CA THR A 538 -9.50 40.15 -30.90
C THR A 538 -9.57 40.05 -29.37
N ASP A 539 -8.60 40.69 -28.72
CA ASP A 539 -8.70 41.19 -27.34
C ASP A 539 -9.57 42.47 -27.36
N PRO A 540 -10.32 42.78 -26.28
CA PRO A 540 -9.88 43.98 -25.55
C PRO A 540 -10.08 43.96 -24.02
N LEU A 541 -9.03 44.51 -23.37
CA LEU A 541 -9.04 45.53 -22.30
C LEU A 541 -9.28 45.10 -20.84
N ALA A 542 -8.15 44.82 -20.19
CA ALA A 542 -7.57 45.51 -19.03
C ALA A 542 -8.48 46.39 -18.13
N THR A 543 -8.57 46.00 -16.85
CA THR A 543 -8.61 46.95 -15.72
C THR A 543 -7.60 46.55 -14.65
N LYS A 544 -6.89 47.58 -14.16
CA LYS A 544 -5.77 47.54 -13.21
C LYS A 544 -6.28 47.32 -11.78
N HIS A 545 -5.63 46.42 -11.03
CA HIS A 545 -5.47 46.55 -9.57
C HIS A 545 -4.03 46.23 -9.19
N ALA A 546 -3.42 47.13 -8.41
CA ALA A 546 -2.06 47.03 -7.91
C ALA A 546 -1.93 45.96 -6.80
N PRO A 547 -0.80 45.24 -6.71
CA PRO A 547 -0.56 44.30 -5.62
C PRO A 547 -0.09 45.02 -4.35
N SER A 548 -0.66 44.62 -3.21
CA SER A 548 -0.24 45.01 -1.86
C SER A 548 1.15 44.43 -1.54
N PRO A 549 2.02 45.13 -0.77
CA PRO A 549 3.37 44.66 -0.51
C PRO A 549 3.39 43.44 0.42
N ALA A 550 4.25 42.47 0.09
CA ALA A 550 4.55 41.30 0.91
C ALA A 550 5.24 41.71 2.24
N PRO A 551 4.93 41.05 3.37
CA PRO A 551 5.67 41.27 4.61
C PRO A 551 7.07 40.63 4.54
N ALA A 552 8.02 41.27 5.22
CA ALA A 552 9.43 40.88 5.29
C ALA A 552 9.63 39.53 6.02
N PRO A 553 10.73 38.80 5.73
CA PRO A 553 10.94 37.44 6.20
C PRO A 553 11.61 37.46 7.58
N ASP A 554 10.85 37.60 8.67
CA ASP A 554 11.37 37.35 10.02
C ASP A 554 10.30 36.93 11.08
N GLU A 555 9.04 36.70 10.70
CA GLU A 555 7.97 36.33 11.67
C GLU A 555 7.22 35.02 11.37
N VAL A 556 7.76 34.14 10.51
CA VAL A 556 7.14 32.83 10.21
C VAL A 556 7.75 31.68 11.03
N PHE A 557 8.90 31.88 11.68
CA PHE A 557 9.62 30.83 12.42
C PHE A 557 9.34 30.74 13.93
N ALA A 558 8.57 31.67 14.51
CA ALA A 558 8.29 31.68 15.95
C ALA A 558 6.98 30.96 16.36
N GLY A 559 6.13 30.56 15.41
CA GLY A 559 4.79 30.03 15.68
C GLY A 559 4.66 28.52 15.87
N GLN A 560 5.71 27.72 15.65
CA GLN A 560 5.63 26.25 15.69
C GLN A 560 6.40 25.59 16.86
N LEU A 561 6.98 26.36 17.77
CA LEU A 561 7.76 25.84 18.91
C LEU A 561 7.14 26.09 20.29
N SER A 562 5.93 26.66 20.39
CA SER A 562 5.31 26.99 21.69
C SER A 562 4.26 25.99 22.21
N LEU A 563 4.28 24.74 21.75
CA LEU A 563 3.35 23.68 22.20
C LEU A 563 3.99 22.51 22.97
N PHE A 564 5.24 22.66 23.42
CA PHE A 564 5.89 21.66 24.28
C PHE A 564 6.64 22.33 25.43
N GLY A 565 6.03 22.35 26.62
CA GLY A 565 6.57 22.80 27.91
C GLY A 565 5.64 22.48 29.07
#